data_AF-A0A8C5ZXG5-F1
#
_entry.id   AF-A0A8C5ZXG5-F1
#
_cell.length_a   1.000
_cell.length_b   1.000
_cell.length_c   1.000
_cell.angle_alpha   90.00
_cell.angle_beta   90.00
_cell.angle_gamma   90.00
#
_symmetry.space_group_name_H-M   'P 1'
#
loop_
_entity.id
_entity.type
_entity.pdbx_description
1 polymer ?
#
loop_
_entity_poly.entity_id
_entity_poly.type
_entity_poly.pdbx_seq_one_letter_code
_entity_poly.pdbx_strand_id
1 'polypeptide(L)'
;MPRNAVVILRYGPYSAAGLSVEHRTFRLEGLQAVLTKDGHDVFLEKIEDWNVVELMVNEEIVFHCNIKDLEFGGDGKLDPLCEEARIAVLNAD
;
A
#
# COMPACT_ATOMS: atom_id res chain seq x y z
N MET A 1 -1.89 16.38 8.51
CA MET A 1 -1.62 15.60 9.73
C MET A 1 -0.57 14.51 9.43
N PRO A 2 -0.48 13.33 10.08
CA PRO A 2 0.40 13.21 11.24
C PRO A 2 1.66 12.36 11.01
N ARG A 3 2.77 12.80 11.63
CA ARG A 3 3.83 11.89 12.09
C ARG A 3 3.17 10.76 12.87
N ASN A 4 3.51 9.52 12.55
CA ASN A 4 2.98 8.33 13.22
C ASN A 4 1.46 8.10 13.01
N ALA A 5 0.95 8.36 11.81
CA ALA A 5 -0.40 7.96 11.43
C ALA A 5 -0.61 6.44 11.51
N VAL A 6 -1.83 6.02 11.82
CA VAL A 6 -2.31 4.65 11.57
C VAL A 6 -2.80 4.58 10.13
N VAL A 7 -2.18 3.72 9.34
CA VAL A 7 -2.53 3.49 7.93
C VAL A 7 -3.11 2.10 7.79
N ILE A 8 -4.34 2.01 7.29
CA ILE A 8 -4.95 0.74 6.89
C ILE A 8 -4.65 0.56 5.40
N LEU A 9 -3.76 -0.37 5.08
CA LEU A 9 -3.43 -0.78 3.72
C LEU A 9 -4.39 -1.92 3.33
N ARG A 10 -5.43 -1.54 2.59
CA ARG A 10 -6.46 -2.43 2.06
C ARG A 10 -5.97 -2.98 0.73
N TYR A 11 -6.04 -4.29 0.53
CA TYR A 11 -5.53 -4.92 -0.70
C TYR A 11 -6.38 -6.08 -1.20
N GLY A 12 -6.57 -6.07 -2.50
CA GLY A 12 -7.29 -7.05 -3.28
C GLY A 12 -6.47 -8.30 -3.61
N PRO A 13 -7.13 -9.40 -4.00
CA PRO A 13 -6.42 -10.53 -4.55
C PRO A 13 -5.92 -10.21 -5.97
N TYR A 14 -4.80 -10.80 -6.36
CA TYR A 14 -4.28 -10.68 -7.73
C TYR A 14 -3.59 -11.96 -8.19
N SER A 15 -3.52 -12.13 -9.51
CA SER A 15 -2.70 -13.18 -10.11
C SER A 15 -1.26 -12.70 -10.23
N ALA A 16 -0.34 -13.45 -9.62
CA ALA A 16 1.10 -13.26 -9.74
C ALA A 16 1.68 -14.32 -10.68
N ALA A 17 2.40 -13.91 -11.72
CA ALA A 17 3.06 -14.82 -12.66
C ALA A 17 2.15 -15.92 -13.27
N GLY A 18 0.86 -15.61 -13.51
CA GLY A 18 -0.11 -16.55 -14.06
C GLY A 18 -0.65 -17.59 -13.07
N LEU A 19 -0.34 -17.45 -11.77
CA LEU A 19 -0.89 -18.29 -10.70
C LEU A 19 -2.34 -17.91 -10.36
N SER A 20 -2.97 -18.73 -9.51
CA SER A 20 -4.28 -18.46 -8.91
C SER A 20 -4.37 -17.05 -8.32
N VAL A 21 -5.56 -16.45 -8.45
CA VAL A 21 -5.89 -15.16 -7.87
C VAL A 21 -6.08 -15.35 -6.37
N GLU A 22 -5.16 -14.77 -5.59
CA GLU A 22 -5.11 -14.88 -4.13
C GLU A 22 -4.65 -13.55 -3.52
N HIS A 23 -4.98 -13.32 -2.26
CA HIS A 23 -4.39 -12.23 -1.47
C HIS A 23 -2.92 -12.51 -1.19
N ARG A 24 -2.03 -11.76 -1.82
CA ARG A 24 -0.57 -11.86 -1.65
C ARG A 24 0.01 -10.52 -1.25
N THR A 25 1.05 -10.53 -0.44
CA THR A 25 1.65 -9.31 0.13
C THR A 25 2.99 -8.92 -0.49
N PHE A 26 3.55 -9.73 -1.39
CA PHE A 26 4.91 -9.50 -1.93
C PHE A 26 5.11 -8.13 -2.58
N ARG A 27 4.10 -7.63 -3.33
CA ARG A 27 4.14 -6.30 -3.96
C ARG A 27 3.83 -5.15 -2.98
N LEU A 28 3.45 -5.47 -1.75
CA LEU A 28 3.15 -4.48 -0.70
C LEU A 28 4.36 -4.22 0.19
N GLU A 29 5.46 -4.97 0.04
CA GLU A 29 6.64 -4.87 0.90
C GLU A 29 7.30 -3.49 0.79
N GLY A 30 7.52 -2.99 -0.43
CA GLY A 30 8.08 -1.67 -0.65
C GLY A 30 7.22 -0.56 -0.05
N LEU A 31 5.89 -0.65 -0.23
CA LEU A 31 4.94 0.31 0.31
C LEU A 31 4.93 0.31 1.85
N GLN A 32 4.89 -0.87 2.47
CA GLN A 32 5.01 -1.01 3.94
C GLN A 32 6.34 -0.43 4.45
N ALA A 33 7.45 -0.70 3.76
CA ALA A 33 8.78 -0.25 4.16
C ALA A 33 8.89 1.28 4.16
N VAL A 34 8.36 1.93 3.12
CA VAL A 34 8.39 3.39 2.98
C VAL A 34 7.54 4.07 4.05
N LEU A 35 6.32 3.59 4.29
CA LEU A 35 5.43 4.17 5.31
C LEU A 35 5.95 3.94 6.74
N THR A 36 6.42 2.72 7.04
CA THR A 36 6.99 2.39 8.36
C THR A 36 8.25 3.22 8.64
N LYS A 37 9.07 3.48 7.62
CA LYS A 37 10.29 4.31 7.76
C LYS A 37 9.98 5.76 8.13
N ASP A 38 8.83 6.27 7.70
CA ASP A 38 8.33 7.60 8.09
C ASP A 38 7.67 7.61 9.48
N GLY A 39 7.60 6.45 10.14
CA GLY A 39 7.10 6.28 11.51
C GLY A 39 5.63 5.87 11.59
N HIS A 40 4.98 5.59 10.46
CA HIS A 40 3.56 5.18 10.43
C HIS A 40 3.37 3.73 10.85
N ASP A 41 2.26 3.45 11.53
CA ASP A 41 1.81 2.09 11.84
C ASP A 41 0.95 1.59 10.67
N VAL A 42 1.38 0.50 10.00
CA VAL A 42 0.70 -0.03 8.82
C VAL A 42 -0.01 -1.34 9.14
N PHE A 43 -1.31 -1.41 8.91
CA PHE A 43 -2.13 -2.61 9.09
C PHE A 43 -2.66 -3.11 7.75
N LEU A 44 -2.54 -4.41 7.50
CA LEU A 44 -3.02 -5.03 6.27
C LEU A 44 -4.47 -5.50 6.41
N GLU A 45 -5.34 -5.06 5.51
CA GLU A 45 -6.73 -5.50 5.42
C GLU A 45 -7.00 -6.11 4.05
N LYS A 46 -7.56 -7.33 4.01
CA LYS A 46 -7.94 -7.97 2.74
C LYS A 46 -9.29 -7.41 2.28
N ILE A 47 -9.38 -7.06 1.00
CA ILE A 47 -10.64 -6.68 0.34
C ILE A 47 -10.92 -7.59 -0.86
N GLU A 48 -12.17 -7.66 -1.30
CA GLU A 48 -12.56 -8.54 -2.40
C GLU A 48 -12.34 -7.92 -3.79
N ASP A 49 -12.11 -6.61 -3.87
CA ASP A 49 -11.88 -5.90 -5.12
C ASP A 49 -10.54 -6.30 -5.75
N TRP A 50 -10.57 -6.86 -6.95
CA TRP A 50 -9.38 -7.45 -7.58
C TRP A 50 -8.35 -6.42 -7.99
N ASN A 51 -7.08 -6.73 -7.70
CA ASN A 51 -5.91 -5.93 -8.03
C ASN A 51 -5.91 -4.51 -7.41
N VAL A 52 -6.75 -4.23 -6.41
CA VAL A 52 -6.81 -2.90 -5.79
C VAL A 52 -5.86 -2.81 -4.60
N VAL A 53 -5.22 -1.66 -4.41
CA VAL A 53 -4.61 -1.24 -3.15
C VAL A 53 -5.19 0.11 -2.78
N GLU A 54 -5.59 0.28 -1.53
CA GLU A 54 -6.02 1.55 -0.95
C GLU A 54 -5.24 1.82 0.34
N LEU A 55 -4.81 3.06 0.55
CA LEU A 55 -4.34 3.51 1.86
C LEU A 55 -5.44 4.35 2.50
N MET A 56 -5.87 3.92 3.67
CA MET A 56 -6.86 4.61 4.46
C MET A 56 -6.23 5.21 5.72
N VAL A 57 -6.45 6.51 5.92
CA VAL A 57 -6.02 7.28 7.09
C VAL A 57 -7.23 8.05 7.58
N ASN A 58 -7.53 8.01 8.88
CA ASN A 58 -8.69 8.70 9.46
C ASN A 58 -10.03 8.39 8.74
N GLU A 59 -10.25 7.12 8.38
CA GLU A 59 -11.44 6.65 7.67
C GLU A 59 -11.59 7.16 6.22
N GLU A 60 -10.60 7.89 5.70
CA GLU A 60 -10.57 8.39 4.32
C GLU A 60 -9.53 7.65 3.47
N ILE A 61 -9.88 7.33 2.23
CA ILE A 61 -8.94 6.77 1.25
C ILE A 61 -8.11 7.92 0.67
N VAL A 62 -6.82 7.93 0.97
CA VAL A 62 -5.89 9.01 0.56
C VAL A 62 -5.06 8.63 -0.66
N PHE A 63 -4.95 7.33 -0.96
CA PHE A 63 -4.22 6.82 -2.12
C PHE A 63 -4.88 5.53 -2.61
N HIS A 64 -4.87 5.33 -3.94
CA HIS A 64 -5.27 4.07 -4.55
C HIS A 64 -4.38 3.75 -5.76
N CYS A 65 -4.10 2.47 -5.99
CA CYS A 65 -3.41 2.02 -7.20
C CYS A 65 -3.78 0.58 -7.57
N ASN A 66 -3.30 0.12 -8.73
CA ASN A 66 -3.35 -1.29 -9.07
C ASN A 66 -2.14 -2.01 -8.45
N ILE A 67 -2.39 -3.09 -7.70
CA ILE A 67 -1.33 -3.85 -7.01
C ILE A 67 -0.27 -4.41 -7.96
N LYS A 68 -0.60 -4.61 -9.24
CA LYS A 68 0.34 -5.13 -10.24
C LYS A 68 1.32 -4.07 -10.75
N ASP A 69 1.02 -2.79 -10.52
CA ASP A 69 1.87 -1.67 -10.92
C ASP A 69 2.95 -1.38 -9.86
N LEU A 70 2.76 -1.87 -8.62
CA LEU A 70 3.78 -1.84 -7.57
C LEU A 70 4.92 -2.81 -7.89
N GLU A 71 6.16 -2.41 -7.62
CA GLU A 71 7.31 -3.28 -7.78
C GLU A 71 7.28 -4.47 -6.80
N PHE A 72 7.91 -5.58 -7.19
CA PHE A 72 7.92 -6.77 -6.36
C PHE A 72 8.97 -6.66 -5.25
N GLY A 73 8.55 -6.76 -3.99
CA GLY A 73 9.44 -6.72 -2.83
C GLY A 73 10.13 -5.38 -2.62
N GLY A 74 11.28 -5.41 -1.95
CA GLY A 74 12.20 -4.27 -1.86
C GLY A 74 11.84 -3.23 -0.80
N ASP A 75 12.54 -2.09 -0.85
CA ASP A 75 12.41 -1.00 0.14
C ASP A 75 11.57 0.18 -0.35
N GLY A 76 10.94 0.05 -1.53
CA GLY A 76 10.04 1.03 -2.14
C GLY A 76 10.70 2.35 -2.59
N LYS A 77 12.01 2.54 -2.42
CA LYS A 77 12.67 3.84 -2.69
C LYS A 77 12.71 4.23 -4.17
N LEU A 78 12.67 3.24 -5.07
CA LEU A 78 12.75 3.45 -6.52
C LEU A 78 11.39 3.28 -7.20
N ASP A 79 10.36 2.91 -6.45
CA ASP A 79 9.00 2.74 -6.96
C ASP A 79 8.26 4.09 -6.86
N PRO A 80 7.88 4.72 -7.99
CA PRO A 80 7.18 6.00 -7.97
C PRO A 80 5.82 5.93 -7.26
N LEU A 81 5.13 4.79 -7.30
CA LEU A 81 3.85 4.63 -6.59
C LEU A 81 4.05 4.60 -5.07
N CYS A 82 5.18 4.05 -4.60
CA CYS A 82 5.52 4.11 -3.18
C CYS A 82 5.81 5.55 -2.72
N GLU A 83 6.44 6.37 -3.57
CA GLU A 83 6.65 7.80 -3.29
C GLU A 83 5.33 8.57 -3.26
N GLU A 84 4.46 8.38 -4.26
CA GLU A 84 3.14 9.01 -4.34
C GLU A 84 2.29 8.66 -3.12
N ALA A 85 2.26 7.38 -2.75
CA ALA A 85 1.53 6.89 -1.60
C ALA A 85 2.06 7.48 -0.28
N ARG A 86 3.38 7.62 -0.13
CA ARG A 86 3.98 8.29 1.03
C ARG A 86 3.56 9.74 1.14
N ILE A 87 3.62 10.48 0.02
CA ILE A 87 3.21 11.88 -0.03
C ILE A 87 1.72 12.03 0.30
N ALA A 88 0.88 11.13 -0.19
CA ALA A 88 -0.55 11.12 0.11
C ALA A 88 -0.83 10.93 1.61
N VAL A 89 -0.15 9.97 2.26
CA VAL A 89 -0.28 9.75 3.71
C VAL A 89 0.25 10.95 4.53
N LEU A 90 1.36 11.56 4.12
CA LEU A 90 1.91 12.74 4.81
C LEU A 90 0.99 13.97 4.72
N ASN A 91 0.24 14.08 3.63
CA ASN A 91 -0.71 15.17 3.40
C ASN A 91 -2.13 14.87 3.89
N ALA A 92 -2.38 13.66 4.39
CA ALA A 92 -3.67 13.29 4.97
C ALA A 92 -3.95 14.15 6.23
N ASP A 93 -5.19 14.61 6.37
CA ASP A 93 -5.69 15.34 7.53
C ASP A 93 -6.22 14.37 8.62
#